data_AF-A0A923S864-F1
#
_entry.id   AF-A0A923S864-F1
#
_cell.length_a   1.000
_cell.length_b   1.000
_cell.length_c   1.000
_cell.angle_alpha   90.00
_cell.angle_beta   90.00
_cell.angle_gamma   90.00
#
_symmetry.space_group_name_H-M   'P 1'
#
loop_
_entity.id
_entity.type
_entity.pdbx_description
1 polymer ?
#
loop_
_entity_poly.entity_id
_entity_poly.type
_entity_poly.pdbx_seq_one_letter_code
_entity_poly.pdbx_strand_id
1 'polypeptide(L)'
;MSQINRLQTIDADTLQSTAYEPVSFVVDDLLPQGLHLLAGAPKIGKSWLALWLAVTVAKGDPVCGMGVKQGTTLYLCLEDSTLRIQNRLFEITEDAPASVHFTTNSDTLGKGLEEQLCAFLAEHPDTVLVIIDTLQMIRGAGYDNTYAASSRTSYPSFPPAPKTHSFRRSSFSVQNRFAGF
;
A
#
# COMPACT_ATOMS: atom_id res chain seq x y z
N MET A 1 41.13 -0.48 5.85
CA MET A 1 40.71 0.37 4.71
C MET A 1 39.29 -0.02 4.35
N SER A 2 38.31 0.86 4.54
CA SER A 2 36.92 0.62 4.10
C SER A 2 36.84 0.76 2.58
N GLN A 3 36.30 -0.25 1.90
CA GLN A 3 36.01 -0.20 0.47
C GLN A 3 34.99 0.91 0.20
N ILE A 4 35.35 1.89 -0.62
CA ILE A 4 34.42 2.93 -1.07
C ILE A 4 33.52 2.28 -2.12
N ASN A 5 32.22 2.14 -1.79
CA ASN A 5 31.23 1.63 -2.73
C ASN A 5 31.05 2.67 -3.84
N ARG A 6 31.53 2.37 -5.06
CA ARG A 6 31.41 3.27 -6.21
C ARG A 6 29.96 3.35 -6.68
N LEU A 7 29.55 4.55 -7.09
CA LEU A 7 28.27 4.77 -7.74
C LEU A 7 28.22 3.95 -9.04
N GLN A 8 27.24 3.05 -9.12
CA GLN A 8 26.92 2.38 -10.38
C GLN A 8 26.11 3.35 -11.24
N THR A 9 26.59 3.59 -12.46
CA THR A 9 25.95 4.47 -13.43
C THR A 9 25.73 3.71 -14.72
N ILE A 10 24.58 3.92 -15.36
CA ILE A 10 24.24 3.41 -16.70
C ILE A 10 24.23 4.61 -17.65
N ASP A 11 24.84 4.47 -18.82
CA ASP A 11 24.83 5.51 -19.84
C ASP A 11 23.49 5.57 -20.59
N ALA A 12 23.22 6.71 -21.24
CA ALA A 12 21.92 6.97 -21.86
C ALA A 12 21.60 6.05 -23.05
N ASP A 13 22.60 5.48 -23.73
CA ASP A 13 22.43 4.58 -24.86
C ASP A 13 22.02 3.18 -24.38
N THR A 14 22.71 2.69 -23.34
CA THR A 14 22.35 1.46 -22.64
C THR A 14 20.95 1.56 -22.02
N LEU A 15 20.58 2.71 -21.43
CA LEU A 15 19.25 2.91 -20.86
C LEU A 15 18.12 2.89 -21.91
N GLN A 16 18.35 3.44 -23.11
CA GLN A 16 17.36 3.45 -24.19
C GLN A 16 17.21 2.08 -24.89
N SER A 17 18.26 1.27 -24.88
CA SER A 17 18.26 -0.07 -25.48
C SER A 17 17.87 -1.18 -24.51
N THR A 18 17.73 -0.88 -23.22
CA THR A 18 17.30 -1.85 -22.21
C THR A 18 15.80 -2.15 -22.36
N ALA A 19 15.48 -3.40 -22.72
CA ALA A 19 14.12 -3.90 -22.64
C ALA A 19 13.77 -4.16 -21.16
N TYR A 20 12.85 -3.37 -20.62
CA TYR A 20 12.35 -3.58 -19.26
C TYR A 20 11.36 -4.74 -19.22
N GLU A 21 11.46 -5.58 -18.19
CA GLU A 21 10.43 -6.59 -17.94
C GLU A 21 9.07 -5.92 -17.71
N PRO A 22 7.97 -6.54 -18.15
CA PRO A 22 6.63 -6.00 -17.90
C PRO A 22 6.41 -5.82 -16.41
N VAL A 23 5.85 -4.67 -16.02
CA VAL A 23 5.44 -4.43 -14.63
C VAL A 23 4.42 -5.51 -14.26
N SER A 24 4.75 -6.34 -13.27
CA SER A 24 3.83 -7.34 -12.72
C SER A 24 2.77 -6.62 -11.89
N PHE A 25 1.49 -6.91 -12.13
CA PHE A 25 0.38 -6.35 -11.35
C PHE A 25 -0.25 -7.43 -10.47
N VAL A 26 -0.64 -7.04 -9.25
CA VAL A 26 -1.49 -7.85 -8.37
C VAL A 26 -2.95 -7.68 -8.79
N VAL A 27 -3.35 -6.44 -9.05
CA VAL A 27 -4.60 -6.08 -9.71
C VAL A 27 -4.24 -5.25 -10.93
N ASP A 28 -4.67 -5.70 -12.11
CA ASP A 28 -4.36 -5.02 -13.37
C ASP A 28 -4.71 -3.53 -13.29
N ASP A 29 -3.81 -2.68 -13.78
CA ASP A 29 -3.93 -1.20 -13.82
C ASP A 29 -4.13 -0.47 -12.48
N LEU A 30 -4.38 -1.18 -11.38
CA LEU A 30 -4.66 -0.61 -10.06
C LEU A 30 -3.49 -0.79 -9.09
N LEU A 31 -2.90 -1.97 -9.05
CA LEU A 31 -1.94 -2.35 -8.01
C LEU A 31 -0.73 -3.04 -8.62
N PRO A 32 0.25 -2.27 -9.16
CA PRO A 32 1.51 -2.83 -9.63
C PRO A 32 2.30 -3.42 -8.46
N GLN A 33 3.18 -4.36 -8.73
CA GLN A 33 4.09 -4.92 -7.74
C GLN A 33 4.95 -3.80 -7.13
N GLY A 34 4.94 -3.70 -5.81
CA GLY A 34 5.67 -2.66 -5.09
C GLY A 34 5.04 -2.35 -3.73
N LEU A 35 5.48 -1.23 -3.14
CA LEU A 35 4.95 -0.72 -1.88
C LEU A 35 3.88 0.34 -2.15
N HIS A 36 2.68 0.12 -1.63
CA HIS A 36 1.55 1.04 -1.74
C HIS A 36 1.12 1.54 -0.37
N LEU A 37 0.73 2.81 -0.29
CA LEU A 37 0.21 3.41 0.94
C LEU A 37 -1.28 3.71 0.78
N LEU A 38 -2.12 3.00 1.52
CA LEU A 38 -3.53 3.33 1.64
C LEU A 38 -3.73 4.38 2.75
N ALA A 39 -3.91 5.64 2.35
CA ALA A 39 -4.08 6.77 3.27
C ALA A 39 -5.48 7.40 3.16
N GLY A 40 -5.97 7.96 4.26
CA GLY A 40 -7.31 8.55 4.34
C GLY A 40 -7.74 8.82 5.77
N ALA A 41 -8.80 9.62 5.94
CA ALA A 41 -9.29 10.01 7.27
C ALA A 41 -9.61 8.78 8.15
N PRO A 42 -9.49 8.89 9.49
CA PRO A 42 -9.93 7.85 10.40
C PRO A 42 -11.39 7.47 10.12
N LYS A 43 -11.71 6.16 10.21
CA LYS A 43 -13.06 5.60 10.03
C LYS A 43 -13.69 5.75 8.63
N ILE A 44 -12.92 6.12 7.61
CA ILE A 44 -13.42 6.20 6.22
C ILE A 44 -13.48 4.83 5.49
N GLY A 45 -13.16 3.74 6.19
CA GLY A 45 -13.24 2.39 5.62
C GLY A 45 -11.94 1.83 5.02
N LYS A 46 -10.77 2.39 5.34
CA LYS A 46 -9.47 1.86 4.83
C LYS A 46 -9.24 0.39 5.16
N SER A 47 -9.42 0.03 6.44
CA SER A 47 -9.30 -1.36 6.92
C SER A 47 -10.32 -2.28 6.24
N TRP A 48 -11.50 -1.76 5.93
CA TRP A 48 -12.52 -2.51 5.21
C TRP A 48 -12.11 -2.77 3.75
N LEU A 49 -11.66 -1.73 3.05
CA LEU A 49 -11.16 -1.84 1.69
C LEU A 49 -9.96 -2.78 1.61
N ALA A 50 -9.04 -2.69 2.56
CA ALA A 50 -7.89 -3.57 2.64
C ALA A 50 -8.31 -5.04 2.87
N LEU A 51 -9.28 -5.28 3.75
CA LEU A 51 -9.76 -6.63 4.07
C LEU A 51 -10.48 -7.24 2.86
N TRP A 52 -11.36 -6.46 2.25
CA TRP A 52 -12.03 -6.83 1.01
C TRP A 52 -11.01 -7.17 -0.08
N LEU A 53 -10.01 -6.32 -0.28
CA LEU A 53 -8.97 -6.54 -1.29
C LEU A 53 -8.17 -7.81 -1.03
N ALA A 54 -7.77 -8.09 0.21
CA ALA A 54 -7.06 -9.33 0.55
C ALA A 54 -7.89 -10.58 0.19
N VAL A 55 -9.17 -10.58 0.54
CA VAL A 55 -10.08 -11.69 0.23
C VAL A 55 -10.29 -11.83 -1.28
N THR A 56 -10.58 -10.74 -1.98
CA THR A 56 -10.82 -10.73 -3.43
C THR A 56 -9.59 -11.22 -4.20
N VAL A 57 -8.38 -10.77 -3.80
CA VAL A 57 -7.12 -11.21 -4.41
C VAL A 57 -6.85 -12.69 -4.15
N ALA A 58 -7.11 -13.17 -2.93
CA ALA A 58 -6.92 -14.58 -2.62
C ALA A 58 -7.90 -15.51 -3.33
N LYS A 59 -9.12 -15.04 -3.61
CA LYS A 59 -10.11 -15.74 -4.43
C LYS A 59 -9.76 -15.70 -5.92
N GLY A 60 -9.06 -14.68 -6.38
CA GLY A 60 -8.84 -14.42 -7.80
C GLY A 60 -10.05 -13.77 -8.49
N ASP A 61 -10.96 -13.18 -7.72
CA ASP A 61 -12.14 -12.50 -8.25
C ASP A 61 -11.72 -11.17 -8.90
N PRO A 62 -12.31 -10.78 -10.04
CA PRO A 62 -11.95 -9.54 -10.72
C PRO A 62 -12.34 -8.31 -9.89
N VAL A 63 -11.40 -7.38 -9.74
CA VAL A 63 -11.62 -6.10 -9.04
C VAL A 63 -12.09 -5.07 -10.05
N CYS A 64 -13.34 -4.63 -9.97
CA CYS A 64 -13.92 -3.64 -10.89
C CYS A 64 -13.73 -3.98 -12.38
N GLY A 65 -13.77 -5.28 -12.73
CA GLY A 65 -13.56 -5.76 -14.11
C GLY A 65 -12.09 -5.89 -14.53
N MET A 66 -11.14 -5.60 -13.63
CA MET A 66 -9.71 -5.81 -13.83
C MET A 66 -9.31 -7.22 -13.38
N GLY A 67 -8.39 -7.83 -14.11
CA GLY A 67 -7.84 -9.14 -13.76
C GLY A 67 -7.05 -9.06 -12.46
N VAL A 68 -7.02 -10.17 -11.75
CA VAL A 68 -6.34 -10.28 -10.45
C VAL A 68 -5.43 -11.49 -10.47
N LYS A 69 -4.20 -11.28 -10.02
CA LYS A 69 -3.24 -12.36 -9.83
C LYS A 69 -3.59 -13.11 -8.56
N GLN A 70 -4.32 -14.22 -8.70
CA GLN A 70 -4.66 -15.09 -7.59
C GLN A 70 -3.40 -15.63 -6.90
N GLY A 71 -3.41 -15.64 -5.57
CA GLY A 71 -2.36 -16.25 -4.75
C GLY A 71 -2.61 -16.05 -3.27
N THR A 72 -1.66 -16.45 -2.45
CA THR A 72 -1.75 -16.28 -0.99
C THR A 72 -1.67 -14.80 -0.62
N THR A 73 -2.50 -14.39 0.35
CA THR A 73 -2.49 -13.02 0.88
C THR A 73 -2.30 -13.05 2.39
N LEU A 74 -1.52 -12.10 2.89
CA LEU A 74 -1.26 -11.95 4.32
C LEU A 74 -1.75 -10.57 4.78
N TYR A 75 -2.59 -10.55 5.81
CA TYR A 75 -3.07 -9.32 6.43
C TYR A 75 -2.64 -9.25 7.89
N LEU A 76 -1.86 -8.23 8.23
CA LEU A 76 -1.47 -7.87 9.59
C LEU A 76 -2.48 -6.87 10.17
N CYS A 77 -3.46 -7.37 10.92
CA CYS A 77 -4.51 -6.61 11.60
C CYS A 77 -4.05 -6.21 13.02
N LEU A 78 -3.06 -5.35 13.15
CA LEU A 78 -2.38 -5.10 14.43
C LEU A 78 -3.21 -4.25 15.42
N GLU A 79 -4.23 -3.55 14.93
CA GLU A 79 -5.14 -2.74 15.77
C GLU A 79 -6.45 -3.47 16.13
N ASP A 80 -6.73 -4.61 15.49
CA ASP A 80 -8.01 -5.31 15.58
C ASP A 80 -7.89 -6.64 16.33
N SER A 81 -9.00 -7.09 16.93
CA SER A 81 -9.08 -8.42 17.54
C SER A 81 -9.53 -9.48 16.54
N THR A 82 -9.21 -10.75 16.81
CA THR A 82 -9.64 -11.89 15.98
C THR A 82 -11.16 -11.94 15.79
N LEU A 83 -11.94 -11.64 16.84
CA LEU A 83 -13.41 -11.57 16.78
C LEU A 83 -13.89 -10.46 15.84
N ARG A 84 -13.23 -9.31 15.83
CA ARG A 84 -13.58 -8.20 14.94
C ARG A 84 -13.26 -8.52 13.48
N ILE A 85 -12.13 -9.17 13.23
CA ILE A 85 -11.75 -9.64 11.89
C ILE A 85 -12.76 -10.68 11.40
N GLN A 86 -13.12 -11.64 12.26
CA GLN A 86 -14.09 -12.68 11.95
C GLN A 86 -15.45 -12.09 11.56
N ASN A 87 -15.98 -11.14 12.35
CA ASN A 87 -17.26 -10.50 12.05
C ASN A 87 -17.23 -9.79 10.69
N ARG A 88 -16.16 -9.04 10.40
CA ARG A 88 -16.02 -8.35 9.11
C ARG A 88 -15.84 -9.33 7.96
N LEU A 89 -15.13 -10.43 8.18
CA LEU A 89 -14.94 -11.47 7.17
C LEU A 89 -16.29 -12.08 6.77
N PHE A 90 -17.16 -12.37 7.73
CA PHE A 90 -18.52 -12.85 7.48
C PHE A 90 -19.39 -11.85 6.71
N GLU A 91 -19.20 -10.56 6.94
CA GLU A 91 -19.93 -9.52 6.21
C GLU A 91 -19.43 -9.37 4.75
N ILE A 92 -18.17 -9.72 4.46
CA ILE A 92 -17.57 -9.61 3.12
C ILE A 92 -17.77 -10.88 2.30
N THR A 93 -17.68 -12.05 2.92
CA THR A 93 -17.74 -13.33 2.23
C THR A 93 -18.31 -14.43 3.10
N GLU A 94 -19.15 -15.28 2.51
CA GLU A 94 -19.66 -16.50 3.15
C GLU A 94 -18.62 -17.64 3.11
N ASP A 95 -17.72 -17.61 2.12
CA ASP A 95 -16.67 -18.61 1.91
C ASP A 95 -15.32 -17.91 1.74
N ALA A 96 -14.51 -17.91 2.80
CA ALA A 96 -13.17 -17.31 2.79
C ALA A 96 -12.15 -18.38 2.38
N PRO A 97 -11.31 -18.14 1.35
CA PRO A 97 -10.37 -19.15 0.91
C PRO A 97 -9.24 -19.33 1.93
N ALA A 98 -8.72 -20.55 2.03
CA ALA A 98 -7.63 -20.89 2.93
C ALA A 98 -6.30 -20.16 2.59
N SER A 99 -6.23 -19.50 1.44
CA SER A 99 -5.11 -18.68 0.99
C SER A 99 -5.10 -17.25 1.58
N VAL A 100 -6.10 -16.86 2.38
CA VAL A 100 -6.05 -15.59 3.15
C VAL A 100 -5.59 -15.87 4.57
N HIS A 101 -4.46 -15.28 4.96
CA HIS A 101 -3.90 -15.40 6.30
C HIS A 101 -4.03 -14.08 7.05
N PHE A 102 -4.44 -14.18 8.32
CA PHE A 102 -4.57 -13.05 9.22
C PHE A 102 -3.65 -13.21 10.41
N THR A 103 -2.98 -12.13 10.82
CA THR A 103 -2.32 -12.06 12.12
C THR A 103 -2.75 -10.79 12.86
N THR A 104 -2.90 -10.90 14.17
CA THR A 104 -3.21 -9.77 15.07
C THR A 104 -1.99 -9.30 15.84
N ASN A 105 -0.88 -10.04 15.77
CA ASN A 105 0.38 -9.73 16.44
C ASN A 105 1.54 -9.84 15.45
N SER A 106 2.48 -8.92 15.54
CA SER A 106 3.75 -8.98 14.84
C SER A 106 4.82 -8.29 15.65
N ASP A 107 6.09 -8.57 15.33
CA ASP A 107 7.19 -7.74 15.80
C ASP A 107 7.17 -6.38 15.10
N THR A 108 7.97 -5.44 15.61
CA THR A 108 8.16 -4.13 14.99
C THR A 108 9.27 -4.19 13.95
N LEU A 109 9.22 -3.27 12.97
CA LEU A 109 10.26 -3.09 11.98
C LEU A 109 11.64 -2.89 12.65
N GLY A 110 12.64 -3.65 12.21
CA GLY A 110 14.00 -3.65 12.78
C GLY A 110 14.14 -4.43 14.09
N LYS A 111 13.14 -5.23 14.50
CA LYS A 111 13.18 -6.07 15.72
C LYS A 111 12.67 -7.51 15.53
N GLY A 112 12.40 -7.96 14.30
CA GLY A 112 11.84 -9.31 14.09
C GLY A 112 10.81 -9.41 12.97
N LEU A 113 10.23 -8.28 12.55
CA LEU A 113 9.15 -8.29 11.55
C LEU A 113 9.65 -8.80 10.20
N GLU A 114 10.86 -8.41 9.82
CA GLU A 114 11.49 -8.85 8.58
C GLU A 114 11.69 -10.36 8.56
N GLU A 115 12.15 -10.95 9.66
CA GLU A 115 12.31 -12.40 9.80
C GLU A 115 10.97 -13.13 9.77
N GLN A 116 9.94 -12.59 10.44
CA GLN A 116 8.59 -13.15 10.42
C GLN A 116 7.98 -13.16 9.01
N LEU A 117 8.12 -12.06 8.28
CA LEU A 117 7.65 -11.96 6.90
C LEU A 117 8.44 -12.91 5.99
N CYS A 118 9.76 -13.00 6.12
CA CYS A 118 10.58 -13.94 5.35
C CYS A 118 10.19 -15.40 5.62
N ALA A 119 9.92 -15.77 6.88
CA ALA A 119 9.46 -17.11 7.24
C ALA A 119 8.11 -17.42 6.58
N PHE A 120 7.14 -16.50 6.66
CA PHE A 120 5.85 -16.66 6.02
C PHE A 120 5.97 -16.81 4.49
N LEU A 121 6.79 -15.96 3.84
CA LEU A 121 7.01 -16.03 2.39
C LEU A 121 7.73 -17.33 1.97
N ALA A 122 8.55 -17.92 2.85
CA ALA A 122 9.16 -19.22 2.59
C ALA A 122 8.16 -20.38 2.71
N GLU A 123 7.20 -20.28 3.63
CA GLU A 123 6.10 -21.25 3.79
C GLU A 123 5.05 -21.11 2.66
N HIS A 124 4.83 -19.90 2.18
CA HIS A 124 3.82 -19.53 1.17
C HIS A 124 4.46 -18.82 -0.03
N PRO A 125 5.17 -19.55 -0.92
CA PRO A 125 5.90 -18.95 -2.04
C PRO A 125 4.97 -18.34 -3.11
N ASP A 126 3.69 -18.67 -3.08
CA ASP A 126 2.63 -18.11 -3.93
C ASP A 126 2.02 -16.81 -3.36
N THR A 127 2.64 -16.21 -2.34
CA THR A 127 2.16 -14.95 -1.76
C THR A 127 2.24 -13.81 -2.77
N VAL A 128 1.10 -13.17 -3.04
CA VAL A 128 0.96 -12.07 -4.00
C VAL A 128 0.73 -10.71 -3.34
N LEU A 129 0.22 -10.69 -2.11
CA LEU A 129 -0.15 -9.46 -1.41
C LEU A 129 0.11 -9.57 0.09
N VAL A 130 0.80 -8.59 0.65
CA VAL A 130 0.97 -8.41 2.09
C VAL A 130 0.41 -7.04 2.47
N ILE A 131 -0.52 -7.01 3.44
CA ILE A 131 -1.18 -5.81 3.94
C ILE A 131 -0.78 -5.61 5.40
N ILE A 132 -0.40 -4.38 5.74
CA ILE A 132 -0.08 -3.98 7.11
C ILE A 132 -1.03 -2.87 7.54
N ASP A 133 -1.98 -3.19 8.43
CA ASP A 133 -2.98 -2.25 8.95
C ASP A 133 -2.89 -2.16 10.49
N THR A 134 -2.29 -1.10 11.06
CA THR A 134 -1.71 0.08 10.41
C THR A 134 -0.17 0.06 10.42
N LEU A 135 0.45 0.78 9.49
CA LEU A 135 1.89 1.06 9.51
C LEU A 135 2.36 1.73 10.81
N GLN A 136 1.48 2.33 11.61
CA GLN A 136 1.86 2.94 12.89
C GLN A 136 2.26 1.88 13.93
N MET A 137 1.64 0.70 13.88
CA MET A 137 1.88 -0.37 14.86
C MET A 137 3.24 -1.05 14.67
N ILE A 138 3.73 -1.15 13.43
CA ILE A 138 5.04 -1.75 13.15
C ILE A 138 6.20 -0.77 13.33
N ARG A 139 5.93 0.53 13.44
CA ARG A 139 6.97 1.54 13.68
C ARG A 139 7.27 1.54 15.17
N GLY A 140 8.43 0.99 15.54
CA GLY A 140 8.85 0.93 16.95
C GLY A 140 8.77 2.28 17.66
N ALA A 141 8.61 2.25 18.99
CA ALA A 141 8.36 3.39 19.89
C ALA A 141 9.35 4.58 19.83
N GLY A 142 10.35 4.55 18.95
CA GLY A 142 11.27 5.66 18.67
C GLY A 142 10.89 6.54 17.47
N TYR A 143 9.83 6.22 16.72
CA TYR A 143 9.26 7.13 15.73
C TYR A 143 8.21 8.01 16.39
N ASP A 144 8.64 9.20 16.80
CA ASP A 144 7.80 10.21 17.45
C ASP A 144 6.44 10.36 16.75
N ASN A 145 5.38 10.33 17.58
CA ASN A 145 3.96 10.46 17.23
C ASN A 145 3.57 11.84 16.66
N THR A 146 4.52 12.61 16.12
CA THR A 146 4.31 13.94 15.54
C THR A 146 3.37 13.97 14.33
N TYR A 147 3.02 12.83 13.73
CA TYR A 147 2.05 12.78 12.62
C TYR A 147 0.57 12.73 13.07
N ALA A 148 0.29 12.51 14.36
CA ALA A 148 -1.08 12.49 14.88
C ALA A 148 -1.60 13.87 15.34
N ALA A 149 -0.77 14.91 15.31
CA ALA A 149 -1.12 16.26 15.76
C ALA A 149 -0.78 17.33 14.71
N SER A 150 -1.55 17.39 13.62
CA SER A 150 -1.53 18.55 12.72
C SER A 150 -2.85 18.71 11.96
N SER A 151 -3.94 18.97 12.69
CA SER A 151 -5.16 19.59 12.15
C SER A 151 -5.22 21.09 12.45
N ARG A 152 -4.05 21.75 12.48
CA ARG A 152 -3.92 23.21 12.43
C ARG A 152 -2.75 23.58 11.51
N THR A 153 -2.99 23.49 10.21
CA THR A 153 -2.08 24.08 9.24
C THR A 153 -2.19 25.61 9.33
N SER A 154 -1.29 26.23 10.08
CA SER A 154 -0.88 27.60 9.80
C SER A 154 0.19 27.49 8.73
N TYR A 155 -0.17 27.66 7.46
CA TYR A 155 0.82 27.72 6.39
C TYR A 155 1.75 28.92 6.66
N PRO A 156 3.09 28.76 6.60
CA PRO A 156 3.97 29.90 6.52
C PRO A 156 3.68 30.63 5.20
N SER A 157 3.26 31.89 5.29
CA SER A 157 3.02 32.76 4.15
C SER A 157 4.30 32.92 3.33
N PHE A 158 4.32 32.36 2.13
CA PHE A 158 5.34 32.68 1.12
C PHE A 158 5.21 34.15 0.72
N PRO A 159 6.33 34.88 0.52
CA PRO A 159 6.27 36.21 -0.06
C PRO A 159 5.75 36.13 -1.51
N PRO A 160 4.90 37.08 -1.96
CA PRO A 160 4.34 37.03 -3.30
C PRO A 160 5.43 37.20 -4.38
N ALA A 161 5.38 36.34 -5.40
CA ALA A 161 6.23 36.44 -6.58
C ALA A 161 5.93 37.73 -7.38
N PRO A 162 6.94 38.35 -8.02
CA PRO A 162 6.74 39.53 -8.85
C PRO A 162 5.87 39.21 -10.08
N LYS A 163 4.88 40.07 -10.33
CA LYS A 163 3.95 39.93 -11.46
C LYS A 163 4.68 40.18 -12.78
N THR A 164 4.85 39.15 -13.60
CA THR A 164 5.20 39.31 -15.02
C THR A 164 4.22 38.57 -15.92
N HIS A 165 3.50 39.37 -16.72
CA HIS A 165 2.71 39.12 -17.92
C HIS A 165 1.93 37.80 -18.12
N SER A 166 0.64 38.01 -18.35
CA SER A 166 -0.42 37.08 -18.72
C SER A 166 -0.09 36.19 -19.92
N PHE A 167 -0.05 34.87 -19.70
CA PHE A 167 -0.27 33.89 -20.76
C PHE A 167 -1.58 33.14 -20.48
N ARG A 168 -2.59 33.43 -21.29
CA ARG A 168 -3.89 32.73 -21.30
C ARG A 168 -3.64 31.26 -21.64
N ARG A 169 -4.04 30.34 -20.75
CA ARG A 169 -4.39 28.97 -21.15
C ARG A 169 -5.80 28.64 -20.65
N SER A 170 -6.57 28.17 -21.62
CA SER A 170 -7.95 27.71 -21.56
C SER A 170 -8.17 26.61 -20.53
N SER A 171 -9.30 26.70 -19.86
CA SER A 171 -9.83 25.79 -18.87
C SER A 171 -9.98 24.36 -19.40
N PHE A 172 -9.44 23.38 -18.68
CA PHE A 172 -9.89 21.99 -18.73
C PHE A 172 -10.30 21.61 -17.31
N SER A 173 -11.60 21.42 -17.12
CA SER A 173 -12.22 20.89 -15.90
C SER A 173 -12.29 19.37 -16.05
N VAL A 174 -11.68 18.62 -15.15
CA VAL A 174 -12.01 17.21 -14.92
C VAL A 174 -12.52 17.13 -13.49
N GLN A 175 -13.83 16.97 -13.39
CA GLN A 175 -14.59 16.98 -12.15
C GLN A 175 -14.85 15.53 -11.73
N ASN A 176 -14.50 15.25 -10.47
CA ASN A 176 -14.86 14.10 -9.64
C ASN A 176 -16.00 13.21 -10.15
N ARG A 177 -15.71 11.91 -10.31
CA ARG A 177 -16.68 10.82 -10.14
C ARG A 177 -16.01 9.63 -9.47
N PHE A 178 -16.06 9.59 -8.14
CA PHE A 178 -16.05 8.35 -7.38
C PHE A 178 -17.10 8.50 -6.26
N ALA A 179 -18.33 8.14 -6.61
CA ALA A 179 -19.43 7.91 -5.67
C ALA A 179 -20.24 6.76 -6.28
N GLY A 180 -20.23 5.60 -5.64
CA GLY A 180 -21.00 4.44 -6.03
C GLY A 180 -20.19 3.15 -6.06
N PHE A 181 -19.72 2.72 -4.89
CA PHE A 181 -19.69 1.32 -4.46
C PHE A 181 -19.96 1.30 -2.96
#